data_AF-A0A9P9IHY7-F1
#
_entry.id   AF-A0A9P9IHY7-F1
#
_cell.length_a   1.000
_cell.length_b   1.000
_cell.length_c   1.000
_cell.angle_alpha   90.00
_cell.angle_beta   90.00
_cell.angle_gamma   90.00
#
_symmetry.space_group_name_H-M   'P 1'
#
loop_
_entity.id
_entity.type
_entity.pdbx_description
1 polymer ?
#
loop_
_entity_poly.entity_id
_entity_poly.type
_entity_poly.pdbx_seq_one_letter_code
_entity_poly.pdbx_strand_id
1 'polypeptide(L)'
;MSPGPIMQTLGAAASVPSPQEQPPPVSQSPPVPHGFDEIFHDKFMRIIQDYKDRPRSTSLTQKDRKLLLDQAYHETEQIYWGNRQLSDFDLKMQAMTKVFFRILQEEPWTEDWIRPPDVERKLSRFEMHKDSVDLAQKHGFQTPRDAILAARLALIEANKKGPNDKPGLRGPFDDIEIIYIAGTVSSTATNKIDRDNIYPISVASVSHVLQMHMCRDVTKPYSMALKFVTCTDVEELMKIRQFGCDICDFAPHLLDNDNVSLLIVLLILTRSEICRRFENNGIRIEGSTISHRRAECLKTKLGWKNADERRQFDNVANDLQTRLKNACFPVPRGIRGPPRAKQVRKSTTPLTTPVAASPPLGYFPSPPLSQSMQAANGAIPRIYSKFPVPHQDGSPGHALAKMKSGNSAAEPMDLS
;
A
#
# COMPACT_ATOMS: atom_id res chain seq x y z
N MET A 1 67.30 51.09 9.50
CA MET A 1 66.00 50.46 9.78
C MET A 1 65.10 50.69 8.58
N SER A 2 64.64 49.63 7.91
CA SER A 2 63.55 49.69 6.92
C SER A 2 62.20 49.79 7.66
N PRO A 3 61.18 50.43 7.06
CA PRO A 3 60.25 49.68 6.21
C PRO A 3 59.91 50.40 4.89
N GLY A 4 59.65 49.59 3.86
CA GLY A 4 59.28 50.05 2.51
C GLY A 4 57.81 50.46 2.36
N PRO A 5 57.46 51.15 1.25
CA PRO A 5 56.11 51.66 1.01
C PRO A 5 55.29 50.81 0.03
N ILE A 6 54.06 50.54 0.46
CA ILE A 6 52.75 50.65 -0.22
C ILE A 6 52.68 50.39 -1.74
N MET A 7 51.93 49.33 -2.09
CA MET A 7 51.40 49.09 -3.43
C MET A 7 50.27 50.07 -3.77
N GLN A 8 50.32 50.66 -4.97
CA GLN A 8 49.13 51.17 -5.66
C GLN A 8 49.03 50.57 -7.07
N THR A 9 47.85 50.00 -7.30
CA THR A 9 47.24 49.54 -8.55
C THR A 9 47.21 50.58 -9.65
N LEU A 10 47.43 50.15 -10.90
CA LEU A 10 46.70 50.57 -12.10
C LEU A 10 47.10 49.71 -13.30
N GLY A 11 46.10 49.26 -14.08
CA GLY A 11 46.34 48.65 -15.39
C GLY A 11 45.28 47.64 -15.82
N ALA A 12 44.07 48.10 -16.12
CA ALA A 12 43.04 47.32 -16.79
C ALA A 12 43.51 46.93 -18.21
N ALA A 13 43.51 45.64 -18.51
CA ALA A 13 43.70 45.08 -19.85
C ALA A 13 42.51 44.17 -20.20
N ALA A 14 42.13 44.26 -21.47
CA ALA A 14 40.86 43.85 -22.04
C ALA A 14 40.49 42.36 -21.85
N SER A 15 39.19 42.13 -21.68
CA SER A 15 38.55 40.82 -21.58
C SER A 15 38.58 40.08 -22.92
N VAL A 16 39.16 38.87 -22.91
CA VAL A 16 39.07 37.88 -23.99
C VAL A 16 37.81 37.04 -23.74
N PRO A 17 36.90 36.83 -24.71
CA PRO A 17 35.75 35.97 -24.51
C PRO A 17 36.16 34.49 -24.57
N SER A 18 35.91 33.76 -23.49
CA SER A 18 36.07 32.32 -23.41
C SER A 18 35.11 31.59 -24.37
N PRO A 19 35.51 30.49 -25.03
CA PRO A 19 34.60 29.70 -25.86
C PRO A 19 33.54 29.04 -24.96
N GLN A 20 32.26 29.27 -25.28
CA GLN A 20 31.17 28.48 -24.72
C GLN A 20 31.32 27.03 -25.18
N GLU A 21 31.66 26.13 -24.26
CA GLU A 21 31.49 24.70 -24.46
C GLU A 21 29.99 24.41 -24.64
N GLN A 22 29.60 24.03 -25.85
CA GLN A 22 28.28 23.45 -26.11
C GLN A 22 28.14 22.16 -25.30
N PRO A 23 27.05 21.97 -24.52
CA PRO A 23 26.77 20.68 -23.94
C PRO A 23 26.61 19.64 -25.06
N PRO A 24 27.15 18.42 -24.91
CA PRO A 24 27.06 17.40 -25.95
C PRO A 24 25.59 17.07 -26.24
N PRO A 25 25.24 16.75 -27.49
CA PRO A 25 23.89 16.38 -27.85
C PRO A 25 23.48 15.16 -27.03
N VAL A 26 22.39 15.31 -26.27
CA VAL A 26 21.74 14.23 -25.55
C VAL A 26 21.34 13.19 -26.61
N SER A 27 22.06 12.07 -26.67
CA SER A 27 21.69 10.96 -27.54
C SER A 27 20.36 10.40 -27.06
N GLN A 28 19.28 10.86 -27.67
CA GLN A 28 17.97 10.26 -27.53
C GLN A 28 18.06 8.87 -28.18
N SER A 29 18.08 7.84 -27.34
CA SER A 29 17.94 6.47 -27.80
C SER A 29 16.61 6.35 -28.56
N PRO A 30 16.57 5.64 -29.69
CA PRO A 30 15.32 5.46 -30.43
C PRO A 30 14.25 4.82 -29.52
N PRO A 31 12.97 5.20 -29.67
CA PRO A 31 11.89 4.62 -28.89
C PRO A 31 11.83 3.11 -29.15
N VAL A 32 11.79 2.33 -28.08
CA VAL A 32 11.65 0.87 -28.18
C VAL A 32 10.26 0.59 -28.79
N PRO A 33 10.17 -0.17 -29.90
CA PRO A 33 8.90 -0.37 -30.62
C PRO A 33 7.82 -1.12 -29.83
N HIS A 34 8.22 -1.83 -28.77
CA HIS A 34 7.37 -2.71 -27.96
C HIS A 34 7.25 -2.21 -26.52
N GLY A 35 6.08 -2.43 -25.91
CA GLY A 35 5.85 -2.08 -24.51
C GLY A 35 6.67 -2.95 -23.56
N PHE A 36 6.99 -2.44 -22.37
CA PHE A 36 7.77 -3.19 -21.36
C PHE A 36 7.18 -4.58 -21.07
N ASP A 37 5.87 -4.65 -20.84
CA ASP A 37 5.19 -5.93 -20.50
C ASP A 37 5.25 -6.95 -21.65
N GLU A 38 5.24 -6.49 -22.90
CA GLU A 38 5.35 -7.36 -24.09
C GLU A 38 6.75 -7.95 -24.20
N ILE A 39 7.77 -7.10 -24.07
CA ILE A 39 9.19 -7.53 -24.08
C ILE A 39 9.41 -8.54 -22.95
N PHE A 40 8.90 -8.26 -21.75
CA PHE A 40 8.99 -9.17 -20.60
C PHE A 40 8.32 -10.51 -20.87
N HIS A 41 7.10 -10.50 -21.40
CA HIS A 41 6.34 -11.71 -21.69
C HIS A 41 7.06 -12.59 -22.73
N ASP A 42 7.51 -11.98 -23.84
CA ASP A 42 8.22 -12.69 -24.91
C ASP A 42 9.53 -13.31 -24.39
N LYS A 43 10.28 -12.56 -23.57
CA LYS A 43 11.51 -13.04 -22.93
C LYS A 43 11.24 -14.21 -21.99
N PHE A 44 10.24 -14.08 -21.13
CA PHE A 44 9.88 -15.11 -20.18
C PHE A 44 9.44 -16.39 -20.90
N MET A 45 8.58 -16.28 -21.91
CA MET A 45 8.13 -17.43 -22.70
C MET A 45 9.28 -18.10 -23.47
N ARG A 46 10.23 -17.33 -24.01
CA ARG A 46 11.44 -17.89 -24.64
C ARG A 46 12.29 -18.67 -23.65
N ILE A 47 12.54 -18.12 -22.45
CA ILE A 47 13.31 -18.80 -21.40
C ILE A 47 12.62 -20.10 -20.97
N ILE A 48 11.29 -20.11 -20.87
CA ILE A 48 10.51 -21.33 -20.59
C ILE A 48 10.69 -22.35 -21.71
N GLN A 49 10.57 -21.92 -22.97
CA GLN A 49 10.69 -22.80 -24.12
C GLN A 49 12.09 -23.44 -24.19
N ASP A 50 13.14 -22.64 -23.99
CA ASP A 50 14.54 -23.12 -23.94
C ASP A 50 14.74 -24.17 -22.83
N TYR A 51 14.06 -24.02 -21.69
CA TYR A 51 14.08 -24.99 -20.60
C TYR A 51 13.33 -26.28 -20.96
N LYS A 52 12.16 -26.17 -21.61
CA LYS A 52 11.39 -27.34 -22.08
C LYS A 52 12.15 -28.14 -23.13
N ASP A 53 12.86 -27.46 -24.02
CA ASP A 53 13.64 -28.08 -25.10
C ASP A 53 14.95 -28.71 -24.59
N ARG A 54 15.39 -28.35 -23.37
CA ARG A 54 16.57 -28.93 -22.69
C ARG A 54 16.23 -29.44 -21.29
N PRO A 55 15.39 -30.49 -21.17
CA PRO A 55 14.94 -30.96 -19.88
C PRO A 55 16.13 -31.51 -19.08
N ARG A 56 16.58 -30.79 -18.05
CA ARG A 56 17.53 -31.30 -17.06
C ARG A 56 16.85 -32.27 -16.10
N SER A 57 16.29 -33.39 -16.59
CA SER A 57 15.72 -34.52 -15.82
C SER A 57 14.73 -34.26 -14.65
N THR A 58 14.47 -33.02 -14.23
CA THR A 58 13.67 -32.69 -13.04
C THR A 58 12.76 -31.49 -13.32
N SER A 59 11.61 -31.47 -12.65
CA SER A 59 10.68 -30.33 -12.69
C SER A 59 11.33 -29.07 -12.10
N LEU A 60 11.06 -27.90 -12.70
CA LEU A 60 11.50 -26.59 -12.19
C LEU A 60 11.17 -26.42 -10.71
N THR A 61 12.20 -26.23 -9.87
CA THR A 61 12.02 -25.86 -8.47
C THR A 61 11.52 -24.42 -8.35
N GLN A 62 11.04 -24.02 -7.17
CA GLN A 62 10.65 -22.62 -6.91
C GLN A 62 11.82 -21.67 -7.11
N LYS A 63 13.03 -22.08 -6.70
CA LYS A 63 14.26 -21.29 -6.85
C LYS A 63 14.57 -21.06 -8.33
N ASP A 64 14.42 -22.10 -9.16
CA ASP A 64 14.68 -21.98 -10.60
C ASP A 64 13.66 -21.04 -11.26
N ARG A 65 12.37 -21.14 -10.92
CA ARG A 65 11.33 -20.24 -11.44
C ARG A 65 11.63 -18.78 -11.11
N LYS A 66 12.03 -18.50 -9.86
CA LYS A 66 12.42 -17.15 -9.43
C LYS A 66 13.61 -16.64 -10.24
N LEU A 67 14.62 -17.48 -10.48
CA LEU A 67 15.79 -17.12 -11.28
C LEU A 67 15.42 -16.78 -12.73
N LEU A 68 14.57 -17.59 -13.37
CA LEU A 68 14.14 -17.35 -14.75
C LEU A 68 13.34 -16.05 -14.88
N LEU A 69 12.45 -15.77 -13.92
CA LEU A 69 11.72 -14.50 -13.85
C LEU A 69 12.66 -13.30 -13.65
N ASP A 70 13.63 -13.42 -12.74
CA ASP A 70 14.62 -12.37 -12.49
C ASP A 70 15.47 -12.08 -13.74
N GLN A 71 15.90 -13.12 -14.45
CA GLN A 71 16.64 -12.97 -15.69
C GLN A 71 15.80 -12.28 -16.77
N ALA A 72 14.55 -12.72 -16.99
CA ALA A 72 13.63 -12.10 -17.94
C ALA A 72 13.43 -10.61 -17.64
N TYR A 73 13.22 -10.28 -16.36
CA TYR A 73 13.04 -8.89 -15.92
C TYR A 73 14.30 -8.05 -16.18
N HIS A 74 15.48 -8.54 -15.79
CA HIS A 74 16.71 -7.77 -15.93
C HIS A 74 17.06 -7.48 -17.40
N GLU A 75 16.89 -8.47 -18.27
CA GLU A 75 17.07 -8.28 -19.72
C GLU A 75 16.06 -7.27 -20.29
N THR A 76 14.81 -7.34 -19.85
CA THR A 76 13.76 -6.39 -20.26
C THR A 76 14.08 -4.97 -19.80
N GLU A 77 14.53 -4.82 -18.54
CA GLU A 77 14.92 -3.54 -17.97
C GLU A 77 16.05 -2.88 -18.77
N GLN A 78 17.07 -3.67 -19.14
CA GLN A 78 18.18 -3.20 -19.96
C GLN A 78 17.76 -2.79 -21.38
N ILE A 79 16.79 -3.50 -21.98
CA ILE A 79 16.28 -3.16 -23.32
C ILE A 79 15.41 -1.90 -23.27
N TYR A 80 14.51 -1.80 -22.29
CA TYR A 80 13.48 -0.76 -22.25
C TYR A 80 14.00 0.58 -21.69
N TRP A 81 14.70 0.54 -20.56
CA TRP A 81 15.29 1.75 -19.95
C TRP A 81 16.75 1.93 -20.36
N GLY A 82 17.54 0.85 -20.41
CA GLY A 82 18.94 0.90 -20.84
C GLY A 82 19.79 1.94 -20.10
N ASN A 83 20.82 2.46 -20.77
CA ASN A 83 21.73 3.48 -20.22
C ASN A 83 21.28 4.91 -20.55
N ARG A 84 19.99 5.12 -20.85
CA ARG A 84 19.49 6.45 -21.21
C ARG A 84 19.28 7.31 -19.97
N GLN A 85 19.33 8.62 -20.14
CA GLN A 85 18.95 9.54 -19.08
C GLN A 85 17.43 9.45 -18.85
N LEU A 86 17.03 9.01 -17.66
CA LEU A 86 15.63 8.81 -17.30
C LEU A 86 15.03 10.10 -16.75
N SER A 87 13.78 10.39 -17.14
CA SER A 87 12.99 11.46 -16.53
C SER A 87 12.53 11.07 -15.13
N ASP A 88 12.09 12.04 -14.32
CA ASP A 88 11.47 11.75 -13.01
C ASP A 88 10.29 10.78 -13.12
N PHE A 89 9.50 10.89 -14.20
CA PHE A 89 8.41 9.96 -14.47
C PHE A 89 8.93 8.55 -14.76
N ASP A 90 9.96 8.41 -15.60
CA ASP A 90 10.56 7.12 -15.91
C ASP A 90 11.18 6.45 -14.68
N LEU A 91 11.81 7.23 -13.81
CA LEU A 91 12.38 6.76 -12.55
C LEU A 91 11.29 6.23 -11.61
N LYS A 92 10.16 6.93 -11.50
CA LYS A 92 8.98 6.44 -10.77
C LYS A 92 8.44 5.15 -11.40
N MET A 93 8.32 5.10 -12.73
CA MET A 93 7.85 3.93 -13.47
C MET A 93 8.76 2.72 -13.27
N GLN A 94 10.08 2.89 -13.37
CA GLN A 94 11.06 1.83 -13.15
C GLN A 94 10.95 1.27 -11.72
N ALA A 95 10.92 2.15 -10.71
CA ALA A 95 10.79 1.73 -9.33
C ALA A 95 9.48 0.95 -9.09
N MET A 96 8.35 1.47 -9.58
CA MET A 96 7.05 0.82 -9.39
C MET A 96 6.92 -0.49 -10.17
N THR A 97 7.47 -0.56 -11.39
CA THR A 97 7.48 -1.80 -12.17
C THR A 97 8.27 -2.89 -11.45
N LYS A 98 9.40 -2.53 -10.81
CA LYS A 98 10.18 -3.46 -9.99
C LYS A 98 9.40 -4.00 -8.79
N VAL A 99 8.59 -3.16 -8.13
CA VAL A 99 7.70 -3.58 -7.02
C VAL A 99 6.70 -4.62 -7.52
N PHE A 100 5.96 -4.31 -8.59
CA PHE A 100 4.96 -5.22 -9.14
C PHE A 100 5.55 -6.49 -9.74
N PHE A 101 6.75 -6.42 -10.33
CA PHE A 101 7.49 -7.61 -10.74
C PHE A 101 7.86 -8.49 -9.54
N ARG A 102 8.36 -7.92 -8.45
CA ARG A 102 8.70 -8.70 -7.25
C ARG A 102 7.45 -9.30 -6.58
N ILE A 103 6.30 -8.64 -6.68
CA ILE A 103 5.02 -9.21 -6.29
C ILE A 103 4.67 -10.42 -7.16
N LEU A 104 4.76 -10.29 -8.49
CA LEU A 104 4.57 -11.40 -9.41
C LEU A 104 5.52 -12.58 -9.13
N GLN A 105 6.74 -12.29 -8.68
CA GLN A 105 7.76 -13.31 -8.40
C GLN A 105 7.60 -14.00 -7.03
N GLU A 106 7.23 -13.25 -5.99
CA GLU A 106 7.07 -13.77 -4.62
C GLU A 106 5.69 -14.36 -4.37
N GLU A 107 4.64 -13.75 -4.94
CA GLU A 107 3.27 -14.13 -4.70
C GLU A 107 2.70 -14.79 -5.97
N PRO A 108 2.53 -16.11 -5.95
CA PRO A 108 2.23 -16.92 -7.12
C PRO A 108 0.74 -16.87 -7.44
N TRP A 109 0.31 -15.83 -8.14
CA TRP A 109 -1.04 -15.73 -8.61
C TRP A 109 -1.11 -16.20 -10.08
N THR A 110 -1.92 -17.24 -10.31
CA THR A 110 -1.79 -18.28 -11.35
C THR A 110 -1.82 -17.86 -12.82
N GLU A 111 -1.10 -18.62 -13.67
CA GLU A 111 -1.60 -19.44 -14.81
C GLU A 111 -0.66 -20.69 -14.92
N ASP A 112 -1.11 -21.88 -14.50
CA ASP A 112 -0.46 -23.21 -14.57
C ASP A 112 0.99 -23.47 -14.06
N TRP A 113 1.81 -22.47 -13.72
CA TRP A 113 3.23 -22.69 -13.39
C TRP A 113 3.69 -22.17 -12.02
N ILE A 114 2.83 -21.42 -11.30
CA ILE A 114 3.17 -20.80 -10.01
C ILE A 114 2.12 -21.22 -8.97
N ARG A 115 2.57 -21.70 -7.79
CA ARG A 115 1.71 -22.47 -6.87
C ARG A 115 0.92 -21.59 -5.89
N PRO A 116 -0.41 -21.69 -5.77
CA PRO A 116 -1.23 -21.02 -4.75
C PRO A 116 -0.85 -21.13 -3.24
N PRO A 117 -0.11 -22.13 -2.72
CA PRO A 117 0.09 -22.33 -1.28
C PRO A 117 0.90 -21.26 -0.54
N ASP A 118 1.63 -20.40 -1.23
CA ASP A 118 2.58 -19.48 -0.57
C ASP A 118 1.88 -18.34 0.19
N VAL A 119 0.70 -17.93 -0.29
CA VAL A 119 -0.22 -16.98 0.39
C VAL A 119 -0.79 -17.60 1.66
N GLU A 120 -1.13 -18.89 1.58
CA GLU A 120 -1.80 -19.64 2.66
C GLU A 120 -0.83 -20.11 3.75
N ARG A 121 0.48 -20.14 3.45
CA ARG A 121 1.53 -20.51 4.43
C ARG A 121 1.55 -19.59 5.65
N LYS A 122 1.12 -18.33 5.51
CA LYS A 122 1.11 -17.33 6.60
C LYS A 122 -0.21 -17.27 7.37
N LEU A 123 -1.20 -18.12 7.03
CA LEU A 123 -2.44 -18.25 7.79
C LEU A 123 -2.24 -18.88 9.18
N SER A 124 -1.05 -19.41 9.47
CA SER A 124 -0.69 -19.97 10.78
C SER A 124 -0.72 -18.97 11.94
N ARG A 125 -0.90 -17.68 11.66
CA ARG A 125 -1.06 -16.62 12.67
C ARG A 125 -2.51 -16.39 13.08
N PHE A 126 -3.47 -16.98 12.38
CA PHE A 126 -4.85 -16.95 12.81
C PHE A 126 -5.11 -18.03 13.86
N GLU A 127 -5.90 -17.67 14.86
CA GLU A 127 -6.50 -18.59 15.83
C GLU A 127 -8.02 -18.57 15.63
N MET A 128 -8.69 -19.70 15.89
CA MET A 128 -10.15 -19.74 15.85
C MET A 128 -10.69 -18.89 17.00
N HIS A 129 -11.67 -18.03 16.75
CA HIS A 129 -12.29 -17.28 17.84
C HIS A 129 -13.03 -18.26 18.76
N LYS A 130 -12.99 -18.03 20.08
CA LYS A 130 -13.53 -18.94 21.10
C LYS A 130 -15.01 -19.28 20.85
N ASP A 131 -15.79 -18.31 20.39
CA ASP A 131 -17.22 -18.46 20.15
C ASP A 131 -17.52 -19.22 18.85
N SER A 132 -16.51 -19.39 17.98
CA SER A 132 -16.65 -20.07 16.69
C SER A 132 -16.10 -21.49 16.69
N VAL A 133 -15.43 -21.94 17.75
CA VAL A 133 -14.81 -23.29 17.82
C VAL A 133 -15.85 -24.40 17.61
N ASP A 134 -16.96 -24.37 18.37
CA ASP A 134 -18.01 -25.39 18.28
C ASP A 134 -18.71 -25.38 16.92
N LEU A 135 -18.93 -24.18 16.36
CA LEU A 135 -19.55 -24.03 15.04
C LEU A 135 -18.62 -24.54 13.93
N ALA A 136 -17.34 -24.18 13.98
CA ALA A 136 -16.33 -24.65 13.05
C ALA A 136 -16.22 -26.19 13.07
N GLN A 137 -16.23 -26.79 14.27
CA GLN A 137 -16.19 -28.24 14.43
C GLN A 137 -17.42 -28.93 13.82
N LYS A 138 -18.63 -28.36 13.99
CA LYS A 138 -19.86 -28.88 13.35
C LYS A 138 -19.79 -28.90 11.83
N HIS A 139 -19.08 -27.94 11.24
CA HIS A 139 -18.84 -27.86 9.80
C HIS A 139 -17.58 -28.63 9.34
N GLY A 140 -16.88 -29.32 10.25
CA GLY A 140 -15.72 -30.15 9.94
C GLY A 140 -14.39 -29.39 9.82
N PHE A 141 -14.31 -28.14 10.27
CA PHE A 141 -13.08 -27.36 10.26
C PHE A 141 -12.33 -27.52 11.57
N GLN A 142 -11.08 -27.98 11.50
CA GLN A 142 -10.21 -28.13 12.66
C GLN A 142 -9.33 -26.91 12.89
N THR A 143 -8.94 -26.21 11.81
CA THR A 143 -8.08 -25.03 11.89
C THR A 143 -8.67 -23.84 11.12
N PRO A 144 -8.27 -22.59 11.47
CA PRO A 144 -8.60 -21.41 10.68
C PRO A 144 -8.20 -21.54 9.22
N ARG A 145 -7.06 -22.18 8.95
CA ARG A 145 -6.56 -22.41 7.59
C ARG A 145 -7.53 -23.25 6.77
N ASP A 146 -8.08 -24.32 7.35
CA ASP A 146 -9.03 -25.21 6.66
C ASP A 146 -10.32 -24.46 6.34
N ALA A 147 -10.81 -23.66 7.30
CA ALA A 147 -12.00 -22.85 7.12
C ALA A 147 -11.81 -21.79 6.01
N ILE A 148 -10.69 -21.07 6.00
CA ILE A 148 -10.36 -20.08 4.96
C ILE A 148 -10.20 -20.74 3.58
N LEU A 149 -9.51 -21.88 3.50
CA LEU A 149 -9.36 -22.61 2.25
C LEU A 149 -10.71 -23.05 1.70
N ALA A 150 -11.57 -23.64 2.56
CA ALA A 150 -12.90 -24.07 2.17
C ALA A 150 -13.79 -22.91 1.73
N ALA A 151 -13.77 -21.78 2.46
CA ALA A 151 -14.50 -20.56 2.11
C ALA A 151 -14.04 -19.99 0.77
N ARG A 152 -12.72 -19.98 0.51
CA ARG A 152 -12.15 -19.52 -0.75
C ARG A 152 -12.55 -20.42 -1.93
N LEU A 153 -12.53 -21.75 -1.75
CA LEU A 153 -12.98 -22.70 -2.77
C LEU A 153 -14.48 -22.49 -3.07
N ALA A 154 -15.31 -22.32 -2.04
CA ALA A 154 -16.72 -22.02 -2.20
C ALA A 154 -16.94 -20.69 -2.96
N LEU A 155 -16.14 -19.66 -2.68
CA LEU A 155 -16.18 -18.38 -3.39
C LEU A 155 -15.77 -18.52 -4.86
N ILE A 156 -14.74 -19.32 -5.15
CA ILE A 156 -14.31 -19.62 -6.53
C ILE A 156 -15.43 -20.34 -7.29
N GLU A 157 -16.06 -21.34 -6.67
CA GLU A 157 -17.18 -22.07 -7.28
C GLU A 157 -18.41 -21.18 -7.49
N ALA A 158 -18.71 -20.28 -6.55
CA ALA A 158 -19.77 -19.30 -6.70
C ALA A 158 -19.50 -18.37 -7.89
N ASN A 159 -18.27 -17.86 -8.01
CA ASN A 159 -17.88 -16.99 -9.13
C ASN A 159 -17.93 -17.70 -10.49
N LYS A 160 -17.64 -19.01 -10.55
CA LYS A 160 -17.79 -19.82 -11.78
C LYS A 160 -19.23 -19.97 -12.24
N LYS A 161 -20.19 -19.96 -11.31
CA LYS A 161 -21.63 -20.11 -11.60
C LYS A 161 -22.28 -18.81 -12.10
N GLY A 162 -21.51 -17.72 -12.23
CA GLY A 162 -21.99 -16.40 -12.64
C GLY A 162 -22.54 -15.57 -11.46
N PRO A 163 -22.78 -14.26 -11.64
CA PRO A 163 -23.38 -13.43 -10.62
C PRO A 163 -24.79 -13.94 -10.32
N ASN A 164 -25.00 -14.54 -9.16
CA ASN A 164 -26.34 -14.81 -8.67
C ASN A 164 -26.97 -13.47 -8.26
N ASP A 165 -28.03 -13.04 -8.95
CA ASP A 165 -28.82 -11.83 -8.62
C ASP A 165 -29.53 -11.91 -7.26
N LYS A 166 -29.40 -13.03 -6.55
CA LYS A 166 -29.91 -13.20 -5.19
C LYS A 166 -28.73 -13.22 -4.22
N PRO A 167 -28.79 -12.49 -3.08
CA PRO A 167 -27.81 -12.68 -2.02
C PRO A 167 -27.79 -14.16 -1.69
N GLY A 168 -26.64 -14.81 -1.93
CA GLY A 168 -26.48 -16.22 -1.64
C GLY A 168 -26.87 -16.49 -0.20
N LEU A 169 -27.38 -17.70 0.09
CA LEU A 169 -27.53 -18.15 1.46
C LEU A 169 -26.22 -17.86 2.20
N ARG A 170 -26.29 -17.10 3.31
CA ARG A 170 -25.12 -16.87 4.17
C ARG A 170 -24.49 -18.23 4.46
N GLY A 171 -23.26 -18.38 4.02
CA GLY A 171 -22.53 -19.63 4.22
C GLY A 171 -22.11 -19.72 5.67
N PRO A 172 -21.72 -20.92 6.14
CA PRO A 172 -21.19 -21.06 7.51
C PRO A 172 -19.94 -20.20 7.75
N PHE A 173 -19.27 -19.79 6.68
CA PHE A 173 -18.07 -18.96 6.71
C PHE A 173 -18.31 -17.51 7.16
N ASP A 174 -19.54 -17.01 7.08
CA ASP A 174 -19.90 -15.68 7.59
C ASP A 174 -19.98 -15.67 9.12
N ASP A 175 -20.38 -16.80 9.71
CA ASP A 175 -20.63 -16.96 11.15
C ASP A 175 -19.41 -17.55 11.90
N ILE A 176 -18.45 -18.14 11.17
CA ILE A 176 -17.18 -18.59 11.75
C ILE A 176 -16.20 -17.43 11.75
N GLU A 177 -15.74 -17.06 12.94
CA GLU A 177 -14.81 -15.97 13.17
C GLU A 177 -13.43 -16.47 13.62
N ILE A 178 -12.41 -15.72 13.24
CA ILE A 178 -11.01 -15.97 13.57
C ILE A 178 -10.36 -14.68 14.05
N ILE A 179 -9.31 -14.80 14.86
CA ILE A 179 -8.54 -13.67 15.34
C ILE A 179 -7.11 -13.75 14.82
N TYR A 180 -6.51 -12.60 14.51
CA TYR A 180 -5.13 -12.52 14.07
C TYR A 180 -4.19 -12.28 15.24
N ILE A 181 -3.23 -13.19 15.45
CA ILE A 181 -2.20 -13.05 16.47
C ILE A 181 -0.89 -12.59 15.82
N ALA A 182 -0.57 -11.31 16.01
CA ALA A 182 0.67 -10.74 15.50
C ALA A 182 1.90 -11.45 16.09
N GLY A 183 2.91 -11.70 15.25
CA GLY A 183 4.18 -12.27 15.69
C GLY A 183 4.89 -11.34 16.67
N THR A 184 5.19 -11.83 17.87
CA THR A 184 5.95 -11.09 18.90
C THR A 184 7.39 -11.57 18.99
N VAL A 185 8.22 -10.83 19.74
CA VAL A 185 9.64 -11.15 19.94
C VAL A 185 9.89 -12.32 20.89
N SER A 186 8.86 -12.87 21.56
CA SER A 186 8.99 -14.03 22.45
C SER A 186 7.66 -14.74 22.65
N SER A 187 7.66 -16.04 22.91
CA SER A 187 6.45 -16.80 23.27
C SER A 187 5.73 -16.21 24.49
N THR A 188 6.47 -15.70 25.48
CA THR A 188 5.91 -14.99 26.64
C THR A 188 5.12 -13.74 26.25
N ALA A 189 5.60 -12.97 25.27
CA ALA A 189 4.88 -11.80 24.77
C ALA A 189 3.61 -12.21 24.01
N THR A 190 3.68 -13.26 23.18
CA THR A 190 2.49 -13.83 22.51
C THR A 190 1.44 -14.33 23.50
N ASN A 191 1.85 -14.96 24.60
CA ASN A 191 0.94 -15.46 25.62
C ASN A 191 0.27 -14.34 26.45
N LYS A 192 0.85 -13.14 26.48
CA LYS A 192 0.28 -11.95 27.13
C LYS A 192 -0.71 -11.19 26.25
N ILE A 193 -0.88 -11.60 24.99
CA ILE A 193 -1.89 -11.00 24.11
C ILE A 193 -3.27 -11.38 24.64
N ASP A 194 -4.07 -10.35 24.91
CA ASP A 194 -5.47 -10.50 25.27
C ASP A 194 -6.28 -10.82 24.01
N ARG A 195 -6.68 -12.09 23.88
CA ARG A 195 -7.43 -12.61 22.72
C ARG A 195 -8.88 -12.14 22.72
N ASP A 196 -9.43 -11.84 23.90
CA ASP A 196 -10.82 -11.42 24.06
C ASP A 196 -11.06 -9.99 23.58
N ASN A 197 -9.98 -9.20 23.47
CA ASN A 197 -10.01 -7.82 22.99
C ASN A 197 -9.58 -7.66 21.53
N ILE A 198 -9.25 -8.76 20.83
CA ILE A 198 -8.94 -8.71 19.39
C ILE A 198 -10.25 -8.76 18.61
N TYR A 199 -10.38 -7.88 17.63
CA TYR A 199 -11.55 -7.86 16.75
C TYR A 199 -11.68 -9.19 15.99
N PRO A 200 -12.79 -9.92 16.14
CA PRO A 200 -13.02 -11.15 15.40
C PRO A 200 -13.31 -10.83 13.93
N ILE A 201 -12.73 -11.63 13.03
CA ILE A 201 -12.85 -11.47 11.58
C ILE A 201 -13.56 -12.70 11.04
N SER A 202 -14.62 -12.52 10.25
CA SER A 202 -15.27 -13.67 9.60
C SER A 202 -14.34 -14.34 8.58
N VAL A 203 -14.38 -15.67 8.53
CA VAL A 203 -13.63 -16.47 7.56
C VAL A 203 -13.98 -16.08 6.12
N ALA A 204 -15.25 -15.74 5.86
CA ALA A 204 -15.70 -15.22 4.58
C ALA A 204 -14.98 -13.93 4.17
N SER A 205 -14.80 -12.98 5.11
CA SER A 205 -14.12 -11.70 4.82
C SER A 205 -12.66 -11.92 4.46
N VAL A 206 -11.94 -12.75 5.22
CA VAL A 206 -10.53 -13.08 4.91
C VAL A 206 -10.42 -13.71 3.52
N SER A 207 -11.29 -14.68 3.24
CA SER A 207 -11.30 -15.40 1.97
C SER A 207 -11.63 -14.48 0.79
N HIS A 208 -12.58 -13.55 0.98
CA HIS A 208 -12.91 -12.54 0.00
C HIS A 208 -11.72 -11.63 -0.31
N VAL A 209 -11.04 -11.11 0.71
CA VAL A 209 -9.86 -10.25 0.53
C VAL A 209 -8.70 -10.98 -0.16
N LEU A 210 -8.45 -12.25 0.21
CA LEU A 210 -7.44 -13.07 -0.47
C LEU A 210 -7.80 -13.35 -1.93
N GLN A 211 -9.08 -13.57 -2.21
CA GLN A 211 -9.56 -13.86 -3.56
C GLN A 211 -9.61 -12.64 -4.47
N MET A 212 -9.92 -11.47 -3.90
CA MET A 212 -10.04 -10.19 -4.61
C MET A 212 -8.76 -9.35 -4.48
N HIS A 213 -7.66 -9.95 -4.04
CA HIS A 213 -6.40 -9.24 -3.87
C HIS A 213 -5.96 -8.63 -5.21
N MET A 214 -5.66 -7.32 -5.24
CA MET A 214 -5.39 -6.59 -6.49
C MET A 214 -4.19 -7.14 -7.30
N CYS A 215 -3.32 -7.89 -6.64
CA CYS A 215 -2.17 -8.53 -7.28
C CYS A 215 -2.44 -9.91 -7.86
N ARG A 216 -3.63 -10.45 -7.64
CA ARG A 216 -3.99 -11.79 -8.08
C ARG A 216 -3.91 -11.95 -9.61
N ASP A 217 -4.25 -10.91 -10.35
CA ASP A 217 -4.26 -10.95 -11.81
C ASP A 217 -3.13 -10.08 -12.41
N VAL A 218 -2.09 -9.77 -11.63
CA VAL A 218 -0.93 -9.01 -12.12
C VAL A 218 -0.12 -9.90 -13.05
N THR A 219 -0.38 -9.78 -14.34
CA THR A 219 0.45 -10.37 -15.42
C THR A 219 1.30 -9.33 -16.14
N LYS A 220 0.97 -8.05 -15.93
CA LYS A 220 1.56 -6.88 -16.61
C LYS A 220 2.08 -5.87 -15.58
N PRO A 221 3.28 -6.10 -15.00
CA PRO A 221 3.82 -5.28 -13.92
C PRO A 221 4.00 -3.80 -14.31
N TYR A 222 4.35 -3.48 -15.56
CA TYR A 222 4.50 -2.10 -16.01
C TYR A 222 3.15 -1.40 -16.15
N SER A 223 2.15 -2.08 -16.72
CA SER A 223 0.78 -1.55 -16.81
C SER A 223 0.18 -1.28 -15.42
N MET A 224 0.45 -2.16 -14.45
CA MET A 224 0.02 -1.94 -13.06
C MET A 224 0.78 -0.77 -12.42
N ALA A 225 2.09 -0.65 -12.66
CA ALA A 225 2.87 0.49 -12.23
C ALA A 225 2.31 1.81 -12.78
N LEU A 226 1.99 1.83 -14.08
CA LEU A 226 1.42 2.99 -14.76
C LEU A 226 0.12 3.41 -14.09
N LYS A 227 -0.78 2.46 -13.83
CA LYS A 227 -2.03 2.69 -13.10
C LYS A 227 -1.77 3.39 -11.76
N PHE A 228 -0.86 2.89 -10.93
CA PHE A 228 -0.55 3.50 -9.63
C PHE A 228 0.07 4.89 -9.74
N VAL A 229 0.96 5.09 -10.71
CA VAL A 229 1.63 6.38 -10.92
C VAL A 229 0.63 7.42 -11.44
N THR A 230 -0.26 7.07 -12.37
CA THR A 230 -1.11 8.03 -13.09
C THR A 230 -2.57 8.06 -12.64
N CYS A 231 -3.03 7.18 -11.74
CA CYS A 231 -4.43 7.15 -11.31
C CYS A 231 -4.90 8.50 -10.76
N THR A 232 -5.93 9.05 -11.39
CA THR A 232 -6.61 10.28 -10.97
C THR A 232 -8.11 10.09 -10.85
N ASP A 233 -8.64 8.96 -11.34
CA ASP A 233 -10.06 8.63 -11.25
C ASP A 233 -10.48 8.40 -9.80
N VAL A 234 -11.55 9.06 -9.37
CA VAL A 234 -11.98 9.08 -7.97
C VAL A 234 -12.50 7.72 -7.53
N GLU A 235 -13.30 7.05 -8.38
CA GLU A 235 -13.86 5.74 -8.05
C GLU A 235 -12.75 4.69 -7.92
N GLU A 236 -11.79 4.71 -8.83
CA GLU A 236 -10.64 3.81 -8.79
C GLU A 236 -9.75 4.10 -7.58
N LEU A 237 -9.50 5.37 -7.25
CA LEU A 237 -8.80 5.75 -6.03
C LEU A 237 -9.53 5.24 -4.77
N MET A 238 -10.85 5.35 -4.73
CA MET A 238 -11.65 4.81 -3.62
C MET A 238 -11.52 3.29 -3.51
N LYS A 239 -11.58 2.55 -4.63
CA LYS A 239 -11.36 1.09 -4.65
C LYS A 239 -9.95 0.71 -4.18
N ILE A 240 -8.92 1.41 -4.65
CA ILE A 240 -7.53 1.20 -4.21
C ILE A 240 -7.41 1.43 -2.71
N ARG A 241 -8.00 2.51 -2.18
CA ARG A 241 -7.99 2.78 -0.74
C ARG A 241 -8.74 1.72 0.04
N GLN A 242 -9.92 1.31 -0.43
CA GLN A 242 -10.73 0.29 0.23
C GLN A 242 -9.94 -1.01 0.33
N PHE A 243 -9.29 -1.44 -0.75
CA PHE A 243 -8.38 -2.59 -0.71
C PHE A 243 -7.32 -2.46 0.39
N GLY A 244 -6.64 -1.32 0.50
CA GLY A 244 -5.63 -1.11 1.55
C GLY A 244 -6.23 -1.22 2.96
N CYS A 245 -7.46 -0.73 3.15
CA CYS A 245 -8.19 -0.85 4.42
C CYS A 245 -8.56 -2.31 4.70
N ASP A 246 -9.13 -3.00 3.71
CA ASP A 246 -9.58 -4.40 3.81
C ASP A 246 -8.41 -5.34 4.16
N ILE A 247 -7.22 -5.09 3.62
CA ILE A 247 -6.02 -5.85 4.00
C ILE A 247 -5.68 -5.63 5.47
N CYS A 248 -5.74 -4.38 5.95
CA CYS A 248 -5.46 -4.09 7.37
C CYS A 248 -6.49 -4.73 8.30
N ASP A 249 -7.76 -4.70 7.90
CA ASP A 249 -8.88 -5.06 8.76
C ASP A 249 -9.15 -6.58 8.73
N PHE A 250 -9.03 -7.22 7.55
CA PHE A 250 -9.44 -8.61 7.36
C PHE A 250 -8.28 -9.56 7.00
N ALA A 251 -7.18 -9.06 6.43
CA ALA A 251 -6.02 -9.89 6.07
C ALA A 251 -4.67 -9.35 6.62
N PRO A 252 -4.57 -9.00 7.92
CA PRO A 252 -3.38 -8.36 8.49
C PRO A 252 -2.11 -9.23 8.44
N HIS A 253 -2.25 -10.55 8.27
CA HIS A 253 -1.13 -11.47 8.04
C HIS A 253 -0.34 -11.17 6.76
N LEU A 254 -0.96 -10.52 5.76
CA LEU A 254 -0.29 -10.04 4.55
C LEU A 254 0.64 -8.85 4.82
N LEU A 255 0.58 -8.28 6.02
CA LEU A 255 1.48 -7.22 6.49
C LEU A 255 2.60 -7.76 7.40
N ASP A 256 2.64 -9.07 7.66
CA ASP A 256 3.70 -9.67 8.46
C ASP A 256 5.03 -9.76 7.66
N ASN A 257 6.12 -10.06 8.38
CA ASN A 257 7.49 -10.12 7.87
C ASN A 257 7.57 -10.82 6.50
N ASP A 258 8.33 -10.21 5.61
CA ASP A 258 8.71 -10.74 4.30
C ASP A 258 7.56 -10.86 3.29
N ASN A 259 6.38 -10.30 3.56
CA ASN A 259 5.37 -10.17 2.52
C ASN A 259 5.58 -8.87 1.74
N VAL A 260 5.73 -8.99 0.41
CA VAL A 260 5.85 -7.84 -0.49
C VAL A 260 4.56 -7.03 -0.59
N SER A 261 3.41 -7.60 -0.27
CA SER A 261 2.12 -6.90 -0.13
C SER A 261 2.15 -5.77 0.89
N LEU A 262 3.06 -5.80 1.87
CA LEU A 262 3.29 -4.66 2.76
C LEU A 262 3.69 -3.40 2.00
N LEU A 263 4.49 -3.51 0.94
CA LEU A 263 4.87 -2.34 0.13
C LEU A 263 3.67 -1.75 -0.61
N ILE A 264 2.73 -2.59 -1.05
CA ILE A 264 1.50 -2.15 -1.70
C ILE A 264 0.63 -1.38 -0.73
N VAL A 265 0.41 -1.95 0.46
CA VAL A 265 -0.40 -1.27 1.47
C VAL A 265 0.28 0.02 1.92
N LEU A 266 1.60 0.09 1.97
CA LEU A 266 2.35 1.33 2.24
C LEU A 266 2.29 2.35 1.10
N LEU A 267 1.99 1.95 -0.15
CA LEU A 267 1.69 2.90 -1.23
C LEU A 267 0.31 3.55 -1.04
N ILE A 268 -0.61 2.88 -0.34
CA ILE A 268 -2.03 3.24 -0.25
C ILE A 268 -2.34 3.95 1.08
N LEU A 269 -1.81 3.43 2.17
CA LEU A 269 -2.05 3.89 3.54
C LEU A 269 -0.73 4.35 4.17
N THR A 270 -0.79 5.44 4.92
CA THR A 270 0.34 5.85 5.74
C THR A 270 0.58 4.81 6.83
N ARG A 271 1.84 4.66 7.25
CA ARG A 271 2.18 3.83 8.41
C ARG A 271 1.34 4.16 9.63
N SER A 272 1.13 5.45 9.91
CA SER A 272 0.31 5.90 11.04
C SER A 272 -1.14 5.42 10.96
N GLU A 273 -1.71 5.39 9.76
CA GLU A 273 -3.07 4.89 9.54
C GLU A 273 -3.16 3.38 9.76
N ILE A 274 -2.20 2.61 9.25
CA ILE A 274 -2.14 1.16 9.49
C ILE A 274 -2.01 0.87 10.98
N CYS A 275 -1.11 1.56 11.68
CA CYS A 275 -0.92 1.36 13.13
C CYS A 275 -2.19 1.66 13.92
N ARG A 276 -2.88 2.76 13.61
CA ARG A 276 -4.14 3.12 14.26
C ARG A 276 -5.23 2.07 14.02
N ARG A 277 -5.32 1.52 12.80
CA ARG A 277 -6.28 0.44 12.49
C ARG A 277 -5.97 -0.83 13.27
N PHE A 278 -4.70 -1.21 13.36
CA PHE A 278 -4.28 -2.38 14.14
C PHE A 278 -4.62 -2.20 15.62
N GLU A 279 -4.35 -1.01 16.19
CA GLU A 279 -4.72 -0.69 17.56
C GLU A 279 -6.25 -0.76 17.78
N ASN A 280 -7.04 -0.21 16.86
CA ASN A 280 -8.50 -0.29 16.90
C ASN A 280 -9.03 -1.73 16.84
N ASN A 281 -8.31 -2.64 16.15
CA ASN A 281 -8.65 -4.05 16.04
C ASN A 281 -8.08 -4.90 17.19
N GLY A 282 -7.50 -4.27 18.22
CA GLY A 282 -6.85 -4.97 19.32
C GLY A 282 -5.54 -5.68 18.95
N ILE A 283 -5.04 -5.48 17.73
CA ILE A 283 -3.79 -6.08 17.25
C ILE A 283 -2.62 -5.29 17.83
N ARG A 284 -1.99 -5.86 18.85
CA ARG A 284 -0.84 -5.23 19.52
C ARG A 284 0.36 -5.13 18.57
N ILE A 285 0.87 -3.92 18.39
CA ILE A 285 2.07 -3.63 17.60
C ILE A 285 3.28 -3.63 18.53
N GLU A 286 3.73 -4.81 18.98
CA GLU A 286 5.00 -4.91 19.71
C GLU A 286 6.18 -5.05 18.74
N GLY A 287 7.07 -4.07 18.71
CA GLY A 287 8.26 -4.13 17.85
C GLY A 287 7.93 -4.04 16.36
N SER A 288 8.63 -4.82 15.53
CA SER A 288 8.86 -4.49 14.13
C SER A 288 7.63 -4.60 13.20
N THR A 289 6.46 -5.07 13.66
CA THR A 289 5.29 -5.54 12.88
C THR A 289 5.00 -4.75 11.61
N ILE A 290 4.93 -3.43 11.72
CA ILE A 290 4.90 -2.48 10.58
C ILE A 290 5.88 -1.35 10.90
N SER A 291 7.17 -1.69 11.02
CA SER A 291 8.22 -0.71 11.32
C SER A 291 8.86 -0.15 10.05
N HIS A 292 9.39 1.08 10.16
CA HIS A 292 10.25 1.66 9.14
C HIS A 292 11.37 0.69 8.73
N ARG A 293 11.95 -0.04 9.70
CA ARG A 293 12.97 -1.05 9.44
C ARG A 293 12.49 -2.19 8.53
N ARG A 294 11.24 -2.65 8.67
CA ARG A 294 10.67 -3.69 7.79
C ARG A 294 10.43 -3.17 6.38
N ALA A 295 9.85 -1.97 6.25
CA ALA A 295 9.69 -1.33 4.95
C ALA A 295 11.05 -1.16 4.25
N GLU A 296 12.06 -0.66 4.95
CA GLU A 296 13.43 -0.51 4.43
C GLU A 296 14.09 -1.86 4.11
N CYS A 297 13.82 -2.91 4.89
CA CYS A 297 14.31 -4.25 4.60
C CYS A 297 13.69 -4.80 3.31
N LEU A 298 12.38 -4.63 3.10
CA LEU A 298 11.72 -5.02 1.85
C LEU A 298 12.25 -4.22 0.66
N LYS A 299 12.44 -2.91 0.80
CA LYS A 299 13.10 -2.07 -0.23
C LYS A 299 14.50 -2.58 -0.55
N THR A 300 15.25 -3.01 0.46
CA THR A 300 16.57 -3.63 0.27
C THR A 300 16.46 -4.97 -0.46
N LYS A 301 15.45 -5.80 -0.17
CA LYS A 301 15.15 -7.05 -0.90
C LYS A 301 14.73 -6.81 -2.36
N LEU A 302 14.14 -5.66 -2.67
CA LEU A 302 13.95 -5.22 -4.06
C LEU A 302 15.28 -4.87 -4.76
N GLY A 303 16.41 -4.91 -4.04
CA GLY A 303 17.72 -4.57 -4.57
C GLY A 303 18.00 -3.07 -4.63
N TRP A 304 17.18 -2.23 -3.96
CA TRP A 304 17.45 -0.79 -3.85
C TRP A 304 18.50 -0.54 -2.76
N LYS A 305 19.74 -0.40 -3.21
CA LYS A 305 20.90 -0.26 -2.32
C LYS A 305 21.07 1.19 -1.87
N ASN A 306 20.69 2.14 -2.72
CA ASN A 306 20.95 3.55 -2.52
C ASN A 306 19.68 4.34 -2.17
N ALA A 307 19.84 5.48 -1.51
CA ALA A 307 18.72 6.33 -1.09
C ALA A 307 17.92 6.86 -2.28
N ASP A 308 18.58 7.17 -3.40
CA ASP A 308 17.94 7.72 -4.60
C ASP A 308 16.94 6.74 -5.24
N GLU A 309 17.26 5.44 -5.24
CA GLU A 309 16.38 4.40 -5.76
C GLU A 309 15.15 4.22 -4.86
N ARG A 310 15.34 4.26 -3.54
CA ARG A 310 14.27 4.16 -2.55
C ARG A 310 13.35 5.37 -2.57
N ARG A 311 13.93 6.56 -2.81
CA ARG A 311 13.21 7.82 -2.88
C ARG A 311 12.10 7.80 -3.92
N GLN A 312 12.27 7.09 -5.04
CA GLN A 312 11.24 7.02 -6.08
C GLN A 312 9.97 6.31 -5.59
N PHE A 313 10.12 5.23 -4.82
CA PHE A 313 8.98 4.57 -4.18
C PHE A 313 8.28 5.51 -3.19
N ASP A 314 9.05 6.16 -2.31
CA ASP A 314 8.48 7.05 -1.29
C ASP A 314 7.77 8.27 -1.93
N ASN A 315 8.31 8.80 -3.03
CA ASN A 315 7.66 9.86 -3.80
C ASN A 315 6.31 9.40 -4.36
N VAL A 316 6.25 8.21 -5.00
CA VAL A 316 4.99 7.66 -5.52
C VAL A 316 3.99 7.39 -4.40
N ALA A 317 4.45 6.84 -3.27
CA ALA A 317 3.61 6.61 -2.10
C ALA A 317 2.99 7.92 -1.60
N ASN A 318 3.79 8.97 -1.42
CA ASN A 318 3.31 10.28 -0.96
C ASN A 318 2.32 10.90 -1.95
N ASP A 319 2.62 10.84 -3.25
CA ASP A 319 1.75 11.36 -4.31
C ASP A 319 0.41 10.62 -4.35
N LEU A 320 0.44 9.29 -4.30
CA LEU A 320 -0.76 8.44 -4.31
C LEU A 320 -1.58 8.62 -3.03
N GLN A 321 -0.98 8.55 -1.85
CA GLN A 321 -1.67 8.77 -0.57
C GLN A 321 -2.35 10.14 -0.52
N THR A 322 -1.71 11.17 -1.07
CA THR A 322 -2.31 12.52 -1.18
C THR A 322 -3.55 12.50 -2.07
N ARG A 323 -3.48 11.85 -3.25
CA ARG A 323 -4.63 11.69 -4.14
C ARG A 323 -5.77 10.89 -3.49
N LEU A 324 -5.44 9.78 -2.84
CA LEU A 324 -6.41 8.95 -2.10
C LEU A 324 -7.09 9.73 -0.97
N LYS A 325 -6.32 10.50 -0.20
CA LYS A 325 -6.86 11.36 0.86
C LYS A 325 -7.81 12.41 0.29
N ASN A 326 -7.44 13.07 -0.81
CA ASN A 326 -8.26 14.09 -1.46
C ASN A 326 -9.54 13.50 -2.08
N ALA A 327 -9.50 12.26 -2.58
CA ALA A 327 -10.65 11.55 -3.10
C ALA A 327 -11.66 11.20 -1.98
N CYS A 328 -11.19 10.71 -0.83
CA CYS A 328 -12.06 10.27 0.26
C CYS A 328 -12.52 11.40 1.18
N PHE A 329 -11.70 12.45 1.31
CA PHE A 329 -11.99 13.62 2.12
C PHE A 329 -11.78 14.86 1.24
N PRO A 330 -12.70 15.12 0.29
CA PRO A 330 -12.59 16.30 -0.55
C PRO A 330 -12.54 17.51 0.38
N VAL A 331 -11.40 18.22 0.36
CA VAL A 331 -11.21 19.44 1.14
C VAL A 331 -12.44 20.29 0.87
N PRO A 332 -13.19 20.73 1.91
CA PRO A 332 -14.33 21.59 1.70
C PRO A 332 -13.80 22.77 0.89
N ARG A 333 -14.18 22.84 -0.40
CA ARG A 333 -13.81 23.97 -1.24
C ARG A 333 -14.47 25.13 -0.55
N GLY A 334 -13.67 25.86 0.22
CA GLY A 334 -14.15 26.97 1.02
C GLY A 334 -14.94 27.83 0.06
N ILE A 335 -16.26 27.90 0.28
CA ILE A 335 -17.04 29.04 -0.19
C ILE A 335 -16.17 30.21 0.23
N ARG A 336 -15.60 30.93 -0.75
CA ARG A 336 -14.95 32.21 -0.51
C ARG A 336 -16.03 33.08 0.10
N GLY A 337 -16.17 33.00 1.42
CA GLY A 337 -16.97 33.93 2.18
C GLY A 337 -16.44 35.31 1.84
N PRO A 338 -17.33 36.30 1.66
CA PRO A 338 -16.88 37.66 1.41
C PRO A 338 -15.89 38.06 2.51
N PRO A 339 -14.86 38.87 2.19
CA PRO A 339 -13.79 39.17 3.11
C PRO A 339 -14.40 39.73 4.40
N ARG A 340 -14.30 38.95 5.48
CA ARG A 340 -14.86 39.31 6.78
C ARG A 340 -14.09 40.55 7.23
N ALA A 341 -14.77 41.70 7.16
CA ALA A 341 -14.27 42.97 7.62
C ALA A 341 -13.69 42.81 9.03
N LYS A 342 -12.49 43.37 9.20
CA LYS A 342 -11.69 43.39 10.43
C LYS A 342 -12.59 43.58 11.66
N GLN A 343 -12.72 42.55 12.49
CA GLN A 343 -13.18 42.75 13.87
C GLN A 343 -12.05 43.43 14.64
N VAL A 344 -12.20 44.75 14.79
CA VAL A 344 -11.42 45.58 15.70
C VAL A 344 -11.68 45.11 17.12
N ARG A 345 -10.70 44.42 17.71
CA ARG A 345 -10.71 44.07 19.14
C ARG A 345 -10.43 45.35 19.92
N LYS A 346 -11.43 45.88 20.63
CA LYS A 346 -11.23 46.96 21.61
C LYS A 346 -10.50 46.37 22.81
N SER A 347 -9.26 46.80 23.04
CA SER A 347 -8.55 46.62 24.31
C SER A 347 -8.13 48.01 24.80
N THR A 348 -8.58 48.36 25.99
CA THR A 348 -8.28 49.58 26.72
C THR A 348 -7.12 49.33 27.66
N THR A 349 -5.95 49.90 27.36
CA THR A 349 -4.92 50.27 28.35
C THR A 349 -4.02 51.37 27.77
N PRO A 350 -3.55 52.34 28.58
CA PRO A 350 -2.95 53.57 28.08
C PRO A 350 -1.43 53.47 27.84
N LEU A 351 -0.98 54.44 27.04
CA LEU A 351 0.27 54.57 26.31
C LEU A 351 1.36 55.32 27.10
N THR A 352 2.64 54.93 26.93
CA THR A 352 3.82 55.82 27.04
C THR A 352 4.91 55.41 26.02
N THR A 353 4.85 56.06 24.84
CA THR A 353 5.90 56.66 23.94
C THR A 353 7.42 56.33 24.06
N PRO A 354 8.29 56.62 23.03
CA PRO A 354 8.05 56.75 21.57
C PRO A 354 9.21 56.36 20.57
N VAL A 355 8.89 56.46 19.26
CA VAL A 355 9.71 56.73 18.04
C VAL A 355 10.60 55.63 17.42
N ALA A 356 10.24 55.19 16.20
CA ALA A 356 10.98 55.50 14.94
C ALA A 356 10.23 54.98 13.71
N ALA A 357 9.89 55.91 12.82
CA ALA A 357 9.12 55.72 11.59
C ALA A 357 10.00 55.27 10.42
N SER A 358 9.43 54.47 9.52
CA SER A 358 9.88 54.33 8.12
C SER A 358 8.65 54.21 7.19
N PRO A 359 8.70 54.77 5.96
CA PRO A 359 7.52 55.12 5.16
C PRO A 359 6.97 53.96 4.29
N PRO A 360 5.70 54.04 3.84
CA PRO A 360 5.04 52.96 3.10
C PRO A 360 5.37 53.04 1.60
N LEU A 361 5.87 51.93 1.02
CA LEU A 361 5.93 51.74 -0.43
C LEU A 361 4.58 51.23 -0.96
N GLY A 362 4.18 51.81 -2.10
CA GLY A 362 2.82 51.86 -2.62
C GLY A 362 2.18 50.54 -3.04
N TYR A 363 0.87 50.48 -2.86
CA TYR A 363 -0.01 49.44 -3.35
C TYR A 363 -0.60 49.89 -4.70
N PHE A 364 -0.23 49.22 -5.79
CA PHE A 364 -0.91 49.38 -7.08
C PHE A 364 -2.23 48.60 -7.06
N PRO A 365 -3.39 49.19 -7.44
CA PRO A 365 -4.62 48.44 -7.62
C PRO A 365 -4.58 47.65 -8.94
N SER A 366 -5.05 46.40 -8.90
CA SER A 366 -5.25 45.56 -10.10
C SER A 366 -6.45 46.05 -10.93
N PRO A 367 -6.45 45.86 -12.25
CA PRO A 367 -7.49 46.36 -13.14
C PRO A 367 -8.83 45.60 -12.97
N PRO A 368 -9.98 46.25 -13.22
CA PRO A 368 -11.29 45.64 -13.04
C PRO A 368 -11.60 44.65 -14.17
N LEU A 369 -12.01 43.43 -13.80
CA LEU A 369 -12.62 42.47 -14.71
C LEU A 369 -14.10 42.80 -14.89
N SER A 370 -14.47 43.04 -16.15
CA SER A 370 -15.82 43.29 -16.62
C SER A 370 -16.77 42.10 -16.34
N GLN A 371 -17.96 42.41 -15.80
CA GLN A 371 -19.08 41.48 -15.57
C GLN A 371 -20.03 41.46 -16.76
N SER A 372 -20.41 40.26 -17.22
CA SER A 372 -21.56 39.95 -18.10
C SER A 372 -21.50 38.43 -18.37
N MET A 373 -22.48 37.53 -18.16
CA MET A 373 -23.92 37.59 -17.90
C MET A 373 -24.40 36.38 -17.05
N GLN A 374 -25.58 36.57 -16.44
CA GLN A 374 -26.72 35.67 -16.16
C GLN A 374 -26.78 34.34 -16.94
N ALA A 375 -27.47 33.25 -16.55
CA ALA A 375 -28.28 32.81 -15.39
C ALA A 375 -28.72 31.35 -15.69
N ALA A 376 -29.02 30.54 -14.67
CA ALA A 376 -30.21 29.65 -14.61
C ALA A 376 -30.11 28.63 -13.46
N ASN A 377 -31.24 28.48 -12.78
CA ASN A 377 -31.48 27.79 -11.52
C ASN A 377 -31.54 26.25 -11.63
N GLY A 378 -31.29 25.58 -10.50
CA GLY A 378 -31.65 24.18 -10.29
C GLY A 378 -31.41 23.74 -8.84
N ALA A 379 -32.28 24.18 -7.92
CA ALA A 379 -32.25 23.77 -6.51
C ALA A 379 -32.90 22.37 -6.34
N ILE A 380 -32.21 21.47 -5.65
CA ILE A 380 -32.73 20.16 -5.22
C ILE A 380 -32.73 20.11 -3.68
N PRO A 381 -33.85 19.74 -3.02
CA PRO A 381 -33.98 19.82 -1.57
C PRO A 381 -33.27 18.65 -0.85
N ARG A 382 -32.64 18.98 0.29
CA ARG A 382 -32.03 18.04 1.23
C ARG A 382 -33.10 17.38 2.10
N ILE A 383 -33.20 16.06 2.06
CA ILE A 383 -33.99 15.25 2.98
C ILE A 383 -33.12 14.90 4.19
N TYR A 384 -33.55 15.32 5.38
CA TYR A 384 -33.00 14.90 6.67
C TYR A 384 -33.68 13.58 7.09
N SER A 385 -32.91 12.51 7.25
CA SER A 385 -33.35 11.30 7.97
C SER A 385 -32.76 11.30 9.38
N LYS A 386 -33.65 11.37 10.38
CA LYS A 386 -33.39 11.15 11.80
C LYS A 386 -33.58 9.65 12.08
N PHE A 387 -32.63 9.00 12.73
CA PHE A 387 -32.87 7.73 13.41
C PHE A 387 -32.36 7.81 14.86
N PRO A 388 -33.13 7.30 15.84
CA PRO A 388 -32.75 7.33 17.25
C PRO A 388 -31.94 6.09 17.67
N VAL A 389 -31.08 6.30 18.66
CA VAL A 389 -30.28 5.31 19.40
C VAL A 389 -31.15 4.67 20.48
N PRO A 390 -31.11 3.34 20.69
CA PRO A 390 -31.55 2.74 21.94
C PRO A 390 -30.36 2.43 22.87
N HIS A 391 -30.49 2.92 24.11
CA HIS A 391 -29.82 2.42 25.30
C HIS A 391 -30.25 0.97 25.61
N GLN A 392 -29.34 0.15 26.15
CA GLN A 392 -29.73 -0.86 27.14
C GLN A 392 -28.57 -1.21 28.09
N ASP A 393 -28.87 -1.05 29.37
CA ASP A 393 -28.12 -1.46 30.55
C ASP A 393 -28.21 -2.98 30.81
N GLY A 394 -27.24 -3.53 31.56
CA GLY A 394 -27.53 -4.62 32.50
C GLY A 394 -26.65 -5.88 32.46
N SER A 395 -25.58 -5.89 33.26
CA SER A 395 -25.03 -7.07 33.97
C SER A 395 -26.08 -7.63 34.98
N PRO A 396 -26.02 -8.87 35.56
CA PRO A 396 -24.78 -9.53 36.05
C PRO A 396 -24.73 -11.10 36.12
N GLY A 397 -23.49 -11.61 36.29
CA GLY A 397 -23.10 -12.63 37.30
C GLY A 397 -23.41 -14.12 37.07
N HIS A 398 -22.38 -14.98 36.99
CA HIS A 398 -21.99 -15.94 38.04
C HIS A 398 -20.98 -17.03 37.58
N ALA A 399 -19.95 -17.21 38.43
CA ALA A 399 -19.36 -18.46 38.94
C ALA A 399 -18.68 -19.52 38.01
N LEU A 400 -17.35 -19.62 38.20
CA LEU A 400 -16.55 -20.82 38.56
C LEU A 400 -16.97 -22.20 38.01
N ALA A 401 -16.07 -22.83 37.25
CA ALA A 401 -15.66 -24.22 37.50
C ALA A 401 -14.26 -24.52 36.92
N LYS A 402 -13.51 -25.31 37.69
CA LYS A 402 -12.09 -25.59 37.63
C LYS A 402 -11.92 -27.09 37.38
N MET A 403 -11.36 -27.52 36.26
CA MET A 403 -10.88 -28.91 36.08
C MET A 403 -9.83 -28.92 34.95
N LYS A 404 -8.54 -28.98 35.31
CA LYS A 404 -7.68 -30.16 35.47
C LYS A 404 -7.32 -30.85 34.14
N SER A 405 -6.10 -30.54 33.74
CA SER A 405 -5.21 -31.20 32.79
C SER A 405 -5.10 -32.71 32.97
N GLY A 406 -5.08 -33.44 31.86
CA GLY A 406 -4.60 -34.82 31.77
C GLY A 406 -3.97 -35.06 30.39
N ASN A 407 -2.64 -35.03 30.35
CA ASN A 407 -1.81 -35.53 29.25
C ASN A 407 -2.13 -37.00 28.94
N SER A 408 -2.13 -37.38 27.66
CA SER A 408 -1.21 -38.43 27.19
C SER A 408 -1.09 -38.38 25.67
N ALA A 409 0.12 -38.10 25.21
CA ALA A 409 0.57 -38.27 23.85
C ALA A 409 1.47 -39.52 23.83
N ALA A 410 1.23 -40.42 22.88
CA ALA A 410 2.23 -41.21 22.16
C ALA A 410 1.52 -42.40 21.50
N GLU A 411 1.38 -42.40 20.18
CA GLU A 411 2.06 -43.40 19.33
C GLU A 411 1.88 -43.08 17.83
N PRO A 412 2.87 -43.42 16.99
CA PRO A 412 3.00 -42.94 15.61
C PRO A 412 2.18 -43.77 14.60
N MET A 413 1.65 -43.08 13.57
CA MET A 413 0.99 -43.71 12.42
C MET A 413 1.98 -44.28 11.41
N ASP A 414 1.74 -45.52 11.03
CA ASP A 414 2.28 -46.23 9.86
C ASP A 414 1.42 -45.89 8.63
N LEU A 415 2.06 -45.55 7.50
CA LEU A 415 1.38 -45.15 6.26
C LEU A 415 1.90 -46.01 5.12
N SER A 416 1.10 -47.02 4.77
CA SER A 416 1.11 -47.68 3.47
C SER A 416 0.05 -47.08 2.55
#